data_AF-A0A3D0JU45-F1
#
_entry.id   AF-A0A3D0JU45-F1
#
_cell.length_a   1.000
_cell.length_b   1.000
_cell.length_c   1.000
_cell.angle_alpha   90.00
_cell.angle_beta   90.00
_cell.angle_gamma   90.00
#
_symmetry.space_group_name_H-M   'P 1'
#
loop_
_entity.id
_entity.type
_entity.pdbx_description
1 polymer ?
#
loop_
_entity_poly.entity_id
_entity_poly.type
_entity_poly.pdbx_seq_one_letter_code
_entity_poly.pdbx_strand_id
1 'polypeptide(L)'
;QRYATNSETAGFFRHLCLENEVPVQSFVVRSDMGCGSTIGPITASQLGVRTVDIGLPTFAMHSIRELAGSHDVDHLVKVLTAFYSSPELP
;
A
#
# COMPACT_ATOMS: atom_id res chain seq x y z
N GLN A 1 -5.38 -13.06 -7.23
CA GLN A 1 -5.33 -11.61 -6.92
C GLN A 1 -3.97 -11.06 -7.34
N ARG A 2 -3.90 -9.81 -7.82
CA ARG A 2 -2.62 -9.15 -8.19
C ARG A 2 -2.01 -8.35 -7.02
N TYR A 3 -2.88 -7.86 -6.13
CA TYR A 3 -2.58 -7.25 -4.84
C TYR A 3 -3.42 -7.98 -3.78
N ALA A 4 -2.87 -8.22 -2.59
CA ALA A 4 -3.54 -8.91 -1.48
C ALA A 4 -4.55 -8.05 -0.73
N THR A 5 -4.58 -6.74 -1.01
CA THR A 5 -5.49 -5.77 -0.40
C THR A 5 -6.95 -6.19 -0.52
N ASN A 6 -7.67 -6.21 0.60
CA ASN A 6 -9.11 -6.43 0.68
C ASN A 6 -9.79 -5.31 1.48
N SER A 7 -11.13 -5.37 1.63
CA SER A 7 -11.90 -4.31 2.30
C SER A 7 -11.49 -4.08 3.76
N GLU A 8 -11.14 -5.13 4.48
CA GLU A 8 -10.74 -5.07 5.90
C GLU A 8 -9.36 -4.43 6.05
N THR A 9 -8.35 -4.95 5.32
CA THR A 9 -6.97 -4.46 5.43
C THR A 9 -6.82 -3.05 4.88
N ALA A 10 -7.57 -2.71 3.82
CA ALA A 10 -7.64 -1.34 3.31
C ALA A 10 -8.43 -0.40 4.24
N GLY A 11 -9.47 -0.89 4.92
CA GLY A 11 -10.24 -0.12 5.89
C GLY A 11 -9.37 0.32 7.07
N PHE A 12 -8.63 -0.62 7.64
CA PHE A 12 -7.66 -0.34 8.69
C PHE A 12 -6.60 0.67 8.24
N PHE A 13 -5.95 0.43 7.09
CA PHE A 13 -4.89 1.34 6.62
C PHE A 13 -5.42 2.77 6.37
N ARG A 14 -6.62 2.91 5.81
CA ARG A 14 -7.25 4.23 5.62
C ARG A 14 -7.58 4.92 6.95
N HIS A 15 -8.05 4.16 7.95
CA HIS A 15 -8.30 4.69 9.28
C HIS A 15 -7.00 5.19 9.92
N LEU A 16 -5.93 4.40 9.86
CA LEU A 16 -4.61 4.78 10.36
C LEU A 16 -4.08 6.05 9.68
N CYS A 17 -4.22 6.16 8.35
CA CYS A 17 -3.87 7.38 7.61
C CYS A 17 -4.69 8.59 8.10
N LEU A 18 -6.00 8.42 8.32
CA LEU A 18 -6.89 9.49 8.77
C LEU A 18 -6.48 10.01 10.15
N GLU A 19 -6.21 9.11 11.11
CA GLU A 19 -5.77 9.48 12.47
C GLU A 19 -4.43 10.21 12.49
N ASN A 20 -3.58 9.95 11.50
CA ASN A 20 -2.25 10.54 11.39
C ASN A 20 -2.19 11.67 10.35
N GLU A 21 -3.33 12.16 9.85
CA GLU A 21 -3.41 13.24 8.86
C GLU A 21 -2.53 12.97 7.62
N VAL A 22 -2.45 11.72 7.17
CA VAL A 22 -1.71 11.31 5.98
C VAL A 22 -2.69 11.21 4.81
N PRO A 23 -2.49 11.96 3.70
CA PRO A 23 -3.33 11.81 2.52
C PRO A 23 -3.14 10.42 1.91
N VAL A 24 -4.24 9.78 1.52
CA VAL A 24 -4.22 8.44 0.91
C VAL A 24 -5.10 8.40 -0.33
N GLN A 25 -4.65 7.66 -1.33
CA GLN A 25 -5.36 7.46 -2.59
C GLN A 25 -5.65 5.97 -2.81
N SER A 26 -6.63 5.67 -3.66
CA SER A 26 -6.92 4.30 -4.10
C SER A 26 -6.42 4.09 -5.52
N PHE A 27 -5.70 2.99 -5.74
CA PHE A 27 -5.20 2.62 -7.06
C PHE A 27 -5.85 1.30 -7.50
N VAL A 28 -6.45 1.32 -8.69
CA VAL A 28 -6.94 0.14 -9.39
C VAL A 28 -6.59 0.28 -10.86
N VAL A 29 -6.27 -0.84 -11.51
CA VAL A 29 -6.11 -0.87 -12.97
C VAL A 29 -7.47 -1.03 -13.65
N ARG A 30 -7.56 -0.60 -14.91
CA ARG A 30 -8.74 -0.89 -15.73
C ARG A 30 -8.94 -2.39 -15.87
N SER A 31 -10.19 -2.84 -15.82
CA SER A 31 -10.55 -4.26 -15.87
C SER A 31 -10.17 -4.97 -17.18
N ASP A 32 -9.98 -4.21 -18.27
CA ASP A 32 -9.59 -4.72 -19.59
C ASP A 32 -8.07 -4.77 -19.81
N MET A 33 -7.26 -4.46 -18.78
CA MET A 33 -5.80 -4.47 -18.85
C MET A 33 -5.20 -5.48 -17.86
N GLY A 34 -4.12 -6.14 -18.29
CA GLY A 34 -3.26 -6.90 -17.39
C GLY A 34 -2.50 -5.97 -16.44
N CYS A 35 -2.20 -6.47 -15.23
CA CYS A 35 -1.37 -5.78 -14.25
C CYS A 35 -0.28 -6.73 -13.74
N GLY A 36 0.87 -6.17 -13.41
CA GLY A 36 1.88 -6.86 -12.62
C GLY A 36 1.32 -7.36 -11.29
N SER A 37 2.01 -8.32 -10.68
CA SER A 37 1.73 -8.79 -9.33
C SER A 37 2.82 -8.30 -8.38
N THR A 38 2.52 -8.24 -7.09
CA THR A 38 3.50 -8.01 -6.03
C THR A 38 3.78 -9.33 -5.28
N ILE A 39 4.62 -9.24 -4.25
CA ILE A 39 4.83 -10.34 -3.28
C ILE A 39 3.65 -10.53 -2.34
N GLY A 40 2.77 -9.53 -2.17
CA GLY A 40 1.68 -9.54 -1.19
C GLY A 40 0.81 -10.80 -1.25
N PRO A 41 0.26 -11.20 -2.43
CA PRO A 41 -0.53 -12.42 -2.55
C PRO A 41 0.24 -13.71 -2.19
N ILE A 42 1.55 -13.75 -2.47
CA ILE A 42 2.40 -14.91 -2.14
C ILE A 42 2.61 -14.97 -0.63
N THR A 43 2.98 -13.86 0.00
CA THR A 43 3.17 -13.78 1.46
C THR A 43 1.89 -14.13 2.21
N ALA A 44 0.75 -13.57 1.81
CA ALA A 44 -0.54 -13.84 2.45
C ALA A 44 -0.93 -15.32 2.36
N SER A 45 -0.76 -15.95 1.19
CA SER A 45 -1.13 -17.35 0.98
C SER A 45 -0.19 -18.34 1.68
N GLN A 46 1.11 -18.02 1.77
CA GLN A 46 2.09 -18.92 2.38
C GLN A 46 2.13 -18.82 3.91
N LEU A 47 1.96 -17.62 4.47
CA LEU A 47 2.06 -17.40 5.91
C LEU A 47 0.70 -17.29 6.61
N GLY A 48 -0.39 -17.14 5.86
CA GLY A 48 -1.73 -16.94 6.44
C GLY A 48 -1.91 -15.60 7.14
N VAL A 49 -1.06 -14.61 6.83
CA VAL A 49 -1.11 -13.28 7.45
C VAL A 49 -1.93 -12.31 6.61
N ARG A 50 -2.74 -11.48 7.29
CA ARG A 50 -3.44 -10.37 6.63
C ARG A 50 -2.44 -9.42 6.02
N THR A 51 -2.70 -9.03 4.78
CA THR A 51 -1.75 -8.26 3.97
C THR A 51 -2.48 -7.12 3.27
N VAL A 52 -1.83 -5.96 3.21
CA VAL A 52 -2.24 -4.81 2.41
C VAL A 52 -1.06 -4.42 1.52
N ASP A 53 -1.30 -4.23 0.23
CA ASP A 53 -0.33 -3.65 -0.68
C ASP A 53 -0.53 -2.12 -0.70
N ILE A 54 0.54 -1.41 -0.36
CA ILE A 54 0.64 0.05 -0.39
C ILE A 54 1.89 0.45 -1.19
N GLY A 55 1.94 1.68 -1.67
CA GLY A 55 3.09 2.18 -2.41
C GLY A 55 2.98 3.66 -2.71
N LEU A 56 4.10 4.24 -3.14
CA LEU A 56 4.17 5.62 -3.59
C LEU A 56 3.85 5.70 -5.09
N PRO A 57 3.13 6.74 -5.54
CA PRO A 57 2.92 6.95 -6.96
C PRO A 57 4.25 7.29 -7.65
N THR A 58 4.59 6.55 -8.71
CA THR A 58 5.77 6.82 -9.53
C THR A 58 5.41 6.90 -11.00
N PHE A 59 6.24 7.62 -11.76
CA PHE A 59 6.25 7.57 -13.22
C PHE A 59 7.45 6.77 -13.71
N ALA A 60 7.26 6.13 -14.88
CA ALA A 60 8.27 5.35 -15.58
C ALA A 60 8.84 4.17 -14.77
N MET A 61 7.99 3.46 -14.01
CA MET A 61 8.37 2.24 -13.30
C MET A 61 9.11 1.26 -14.23
N HIS A 62 10.26 0.74 -13.79
CA HIS A 62 11.23 -0.10 -14.54
C HIS A 62 12.15 0.64 -15.53
N SER A 63 12.13 1.98 -15.56
CA SER A 63 13.13 2.78 -16.28
C SER A 63 14.48 2.77 -15.55
N ILE A 64 15.57 3.08 -16.27
CA ILE A 64 16.87 3.41 -15.64
C ILE A 64 16.79 4.64 -14.73
N ARG A 65 15.76 5.48 -14.93
CA ARG A 65 15.48 6.66 -14.11
C ARG A 65 13.97 6.84 -13.94
N GLU A 66 13.51 6.67 -12.71
CA GLU A 66 12.12 6.83 -12.28
C GLU A 66 11.88 8.23 -11.68
N LEU A 67 10.62 8.60 -11.47
CA LEU A 67 10.20 9.87 -10.85
C LEU A 67 9.10 9.62 -9.81
N ALA A 68 9.20 10.25 -8.65
CA ALA A 68 8.24 10.18 -7.56
C ALA A 68 8.00 11.57 -6.94
N GLY A 69 6.93 11.74 -6.16
CA GLY A 69 6.69 12.97 -5.42
C GLY A 69 7.65 13.11 -4.23
N SER A 70 8.18 14.32 -4.03
CA SER A 70 9.15 14.59 -2.96
C SER A 70 8.54 14.46 -1.55
N HIS A 71 7.24 14.68 -1.40
CA HIS A 71 6.54 14.58 -0.11
C HIS A 71 5.99 13.18 0.18
N ASP A 72 5.92 12.32 -0.84
CA ASP A 72 5.27 11.01 -0.72
C ASP A 72 6.02 10.10 0.26
N VAL A 73 7.36 10.20 0.29
CA VAL A 73 8.19 9.44 1.23
C VAL A 73 7.93 9.83 2.68
N ASP A 74 7.78 11.12 2.97
CA ASP A 74 7.53 11.61 4.34
C ASP A 74 6.17 11.12 4.85
N HIS A 75 5.15 11.15 3.98
CA HIS A 75 3.82 10.61 4.28
C HIS A 75 3.86 9.11 4.56
N LEU A 76 4.60 8.33 3.76
CA LEU A 76 4.74 6.90 3.96
C LEU A 76 5.49 6.56 5.25
N VAL A 77 6.57 7.28 5.55
CA VAL A 77 7.30 7.12 6.81
C VAL A 77 6.36 7.41 7.99
N LYS A 78 5.60 8.51 7.95
CA LYS A 78 4.66 8.88 9.03
C LYS A 78 3.65 7.78 9.32
N VAL A 79 2.98 7.24 8.30
CA VAL A 79 1.96 6.18 8.52
C VAL A 79 2.58 4.84 8.91
N LEU A 80 3.76 4.47 8.38
CA LEU A 80 4.43 3.24 8.78
C LEU A 80 4.93 3.30 10.23
N THR A 81 5.43 4.46 10.68
CA THR A 81 5.77 4.66 12.09
C THR A 81 4.54 4.50 12.98
N ALA A 82 3.39 5.05 12.58
CA ALA A 82 2.14 4.88 13.30
C ALA A 82 1.68 3.41 13.33
N PHE A 83 1.81 2.69 12.21
CA PHE A 83 1.50 1.26 12.12
C PHE A 83 2.33 0.43 13.11
N TYR A 84 3.65 0.64 13.13
CA TYR A 84 4.54 -0.09 14.06
C TYR A 84 4.37 0.33 15.52
N SER A 85 3.76 1.49 15.78
CA SER A 85 3.43 1.95 17.14
C SER A 85 2.03 1.52 17.59
N SER A 86 1.24 0.90 16.70
CA SER A 86 -0.11 0.44 17.03
C SER A 86 -0.02 -0.76 17.99
N PRO A 87 -0.61 -0.66 19.20
CA PRO A 87 -0.49 -1.71 20.23
C PRO A 87 -1.31 -2.95 19.87
N GLU A 88 -2.37 -2.76 19.09
CA GLU A 88 -3.23 -3.81 18.58
C GLU A 88 -3.41 -3.59 17.07
N LEU A 89 -3.29 -4.68 16.32
CA LEU A 89 -3.67 -4.72 14.92
C LEU A 89 -5.05 -5.39 14.86
N PRO A 90 -6.00 -4.86 14.08
CA PRO A 90 -7.26 -5.56 13.84
C PRO A 90 -6.94 -6.94 13.34
#